data_AF-A0A0S3K6Y2-F1
#
_entry.id   AF-A0A0S3K6Y2-F1
#
_cell.length_a   1.000
_cell.length_b   1.000
_cell.length_c   1.000
_cell.angle_alpha   90.00
_cell.angle_beta   90.00
_cell.angle_gamma   90.00
#
_symmetry.space_group_name_H-M   'P 1'
#
loop_
_entity.id
_entity.type
_entity.pdbx_description
1 polymer ?
#
loop_
_entity_poly.entity_id
_entity_poly.type
_entity_poly.pdbx_seq_one_letter_code
_entity_poly.pdbx_strand_id
1 'polypeptide(L)'
;MSTNNEKVELLLSYLSEIHTKSLTLYDLVTSRPRPEDTRILLNINEVFTYYHSVRVFYYSNSELNASEVHPFFKAFEDFYFELKQVFFLEDEDSILLYNKLTAMKDSFEQLTNDFNVL
;
A
#
# COMPACT_ATOMS: atom_id res chain seq x y z
N MET A 1 21.52 6.61 19.70
CA MET A 1 20.57 6.25 18.63
C MET A 1 19.54 7.37 18.58
N SER A 2 19.55 8.15 17.51
CA SER A 2 18.74 9.37 17.38
C SER A 2 17.29 9.01 17.03
N THR A 3 16.33 9.62 17.73
CA THR A 3 14.87 9.52 17.55
C THR A 3 14.37 9.61 16.10
N ASN A 4 15.16 10.21 15.19
CA ASN A 4 14.86 10.24 13.75
C ASN A 4 14.88 8.85 13.11
N ASN A 5 15.74 7.94 13.57
CA ASN A 5 15.83 6.59 12.99
C ASN A 5 14.59 5.75 13.33
N GLU A 6 14.09 5.87 14.55
CA GLU A 6 12.92 5.12 15.02
C GLU A 6 11.64 5.47 14.24
N LYS A 7 11.44 6.75 13.92
CA LYS A 7 10.27 7.18 13.14
C LYS A 7 10.35 6.73 11.67
N VAL A 8 11.55 6.70 11.09
CA VAL A 8 11.77 6.17 9.73
C VAL A 8 11.53 4.67 9.70
N GLU A 9 12.08 3.92 10.65
CA GLU A 9 11.83 2.47 10.81
C GLU A 9 10.33 2.17 10.98
N LEU A 10 9.64 2.98 11.79
CA LEU A 10 8.20 2.86 11.98
C LEU A 10 7.42 3.15 10.70
N LEU A 11 7.79 4.21 9.96
CA LEU A 11 7.19 4.52 8.66
C LEU A 11 7.38 3.34 7.70
N LEU A 12 8.60 2.83 7.54
CA LEU A 12 8.89 1.70 6.66
C LEU A 12 8.09 0.45 7.04
N SER A 13 7.94 0.17 8.33
CA SER A 13 7.08 -0.90 8.84
C SER A 13 5.62 -0.71 8.40
N TYR A 14 5.08 0.51 8.54
CA TYR A 14 3.72 0.83 8.10
C TYR A 14 3.53 0.71 6.58
N LEU A 15 4.50 1.16 5.77
CA LEU A 15 4.43 1.03 4.31
C LEU A 15 4.51 -0.45 3.88
N SER A 16 5.34 -1.25 4.55
CA SER A 16 5.39 -2.71 4.36
C SER A 16 4.05 -3.37 4.68
N GLU A 17 3.39 -2.95 5.76
CA GLU A 17 2.07 -3.46 6.14
C GLU A 17 1.00 -3.07 5.11
N ILE A 18 1.02 -1.84 4.57
CA ILE A 18 0.13 -1.43 3.46
C ILE A 18 0.31 -2.36 2.26
N HIS A 19 1.55 -2.63 1.86
CA HIS A 19 1.83 -3.53 0.74
C HIS A 19 1.33 -4.96 1.01
N THR A 20 1.57 -5.49 2.21
CA THR A 20 1.15 -6.84 2.61
C THR A 20 -0.37 -6.99 2.62
N LYS A 21 -1.09 -6.00 3.17
CA LYS A 21 -2.57 -5.98 3.13
C LYS A 21 -3.10 -5.86 1.71
N SER A 22 -2.43 -5.09 0.85
CA SER A 22 -2.78 -4.94 -0.56
C SER A 22 -2.59 -6.24 -1.35
N LEU A 23 -1.52 -6.99 -1.09
CA LEU A 23 -1.32 -8.33 -1.65
C LEU A 23 -2.44 -9.28 -1.24
N THR A 24 -2.78 -9.31 0.05
CA THR A 24 -3.89 -10.13 0.56
C THR A 24 -5.21 -9.75 -0.11
N LEU A 25 -5.44 -8.46 -0.35
CA LEU A 25 -6.62 -7.96 -1.06
C LEU A 25 -6.67 -8.39 -2.53
N TYR A 26 -5.54 -8.33 -3.23
CA TYR A 26 -5.43 -8.87 -4.59
C TYR A 26 -5.81 -10.35 -4.62
N ASP A 27 -5.26 -11.15 -3.71
CA ASP A 27 -5.58 -12.59 -3.62
C ASP A 27 -7.08 -12.80 -3.34
N LEU A 28 -7.67 -12.02 -2.42
CA LEU A 28 -9.09 -12.10 -2.11
C LEU A 28 -9.97 -11.79 -3.32
N VAL A 29 -9.68 -10.72 -4.07
CA VAL A 29 -10.50 -10.28 -5.22
C VAL A 29 -10.38 -11.23 -6.42
N THR A 30 -9.21 -11.84 -6.60
CA THR A 30 -8.92 -12.74 -7.73
C THR A 30 -9.18 -14.21 -7.43
N SER A 31 -9.33 -14.59 -6.16
CA SER A 31 -9.57 -15.98 -5.75
C SER A 31 -10.84 -16.57 -6.34
N ARG A 32 -10.79 -17.89 -6.62
CA ARG A 32 -11.93 -18.68 -7.11
C ARG A 32 -12.07 -19.94 -6.25
N PRO A 33 -13.23 -20.16 -5.58
CA PRO A 33 -14.41 -19.29 -5.56
C PRO A 33 -14.12 -17.97 -4.84
N ARG A 34 -14.72 -16.88 -5.34
CA ARG A 34 -14.56 -15.55 -4.77
C ARG A 34 -15.27 -15.47 -3.40
N PRO A 35 -14.62 -14.97 -2.34
CA PRO A 35 -15.23 -14.72 -1.04
C PRO A 35 -16.41 -13.74 -1.13
N GLU A 36 -17.21 -13.70 -0.07
CA GLU A 36 -18.33 -12.75 0.04
C GLU A 36 -17.86 -11.29 -0.13
N ASP A 37 -18.60 -10.51 -0.92
CA ASP A 37 -18.28 -9.12 -1.22
C ASP A 37 -18.15 -8.26 0.04
N THR A 38 -18.94 -8.53 1.09
CA THR A 38 -18.83 -7.85 2.40
C THR A 38 -17.44 -8.01 3.02
N ARG A 39 -16.85 -9.21 2.91
CA ARG A 39 -15.49 -9.48 3.42
C ARG A 39 -14.46 -8.69 2.62
N ILE A 40 -14.61 -8.63 1.31
CA ILE A 40 -13.69 -7.89 0.43
C ILE A 40 -13.80 -6.38 0.71
N LEU A 41 -15.02 -5.84 0.77
CA LEU A 41 -15.29 -4.45 1.11
C LEU A 41 -14.70 -4.04 2.46
N LEU A 42 -14.80 -4.91 3.47
CA LEU A 42 -14.20 -4.68 4.78
C LEU A 42 -12.68 -4.50 4.67
N ASN A 43 -12.01 -5.38 3.92
CA ASN A 43 -10.55 -5.32 3.74
C ASN A 43 -10.15 -4.08 2.90
N ILE A 44 -10.93 -3.72 1.87
CA ILE A 44 -10.71 -2.51 1.06
C ILE A 44 -10.75 -1.26 1.95
N ASN A 45 -11.75 -1.17 2.83
CA ASN A 45 -11.88 -0.05 3.76
C ASN A 45 -10.78 -0.04 4.82
N GLU A 46 -10.38 -1.21 5.33
CA GLU A 46 -9.29 -1.34 6.30
C GLU A 46 -7.98 -0.82 5.72
N VAL A 47 -7.57 -1.28 4.52
CA VAL A 47 -6.30 -0.86 3.93
C VAL A 47 -6.28 0.63 3.60
N PHE A 48 -7.41 1.18 3.13
CA PHE A 48 -7.50 2.61 2.83
C PHE A 48 -7.43 3.47 4.11
N THR A 49 -8.12 3.05 5.17
CA THR A 49 -8.09 3.74 6.47
C THR A 49 -6.69 3.69 7.08
N TYR A 50 -6.03 2.53 6.97
CA TYR A 50 -4.66 2.35 7.42
C TYR A 50 -3.70 3.26 6.64
N TYR A 51 -3.76 3.24 5.30
CA TYR A 51 -3.01 4.16 4.44
C TYR A 51 -3.22 5.64 4.79
N HIS A 52 -4.46 6.06 5.01
CA HIS A 52 -4.74 7.45 5.35
C HIS A 52 -4.14 7.84 6.70
N SER A 53 -4.18 6.93 7.68
CA SER A 53 -3.54 7.12 9.00
C SER A 53 -2.02 7.26 8.86
N VAL A 54 -1.40 6.45 7.99
CA VAL A 54 0.04 6.52 7.70
C VAL A 54 0.41 7.83 7.00
N ARG A 55 -0.41 8.34 6.07
CA ARG A 55 -0.19 9.67 5.48
C ARG A 55 -0.26 10.79 6.52
N VAL A 56 -1.24 10.73 7.42
CA VAL A 56 -1.36 11.72 8.50
C VAL A 56 -0.10 11.66 9.38
N PHE A 57 0.36 10.46 9.74
CA PHE A 57 1.63 10.28 10.46
C PHE A 57 2.81 10.90 9.70
N TYR A 58 2.97 10.58 8.40
CA TYR A 58 4.03 11.12 7.54
C TYR A 58 4.03 12.66 7.52
N TYR A 59 2.89 13.30 7.23
CA TYR A 59 2.81 14.76 7.14
C TYR A 59 2.88 15.47 8.49
N SER A 60 2.52 14.80 9.58
CA SER A 60 2.59 15.36 10.94
C SER A 60 4.01 15.33 11.51
N ASN A 61 4.93 14.59 10.90
CA ASN A 61 6.34 14.50 11.32
C ASN A 61 7.21 15.09 10.21
N SER A 62 7.59 16.36 10.35
CA SER A 62 8.39 17.10 9.36
C SER A 62 9.70 16.43 8.95
N GLU A 63 10.30 15.67 9.87
CA GLU A 63 11.52 14.88 9.69
C GLU A 63 11.33 13.67 8.75
N LEU A 64 10.08 13.25 8.51
CA LEU A 64 9.74 12.16 7.60
C LEU A 64 9.38 12.65 6.20
N ASN A 65 9.22 13.95 5.97
CA ASN A 65 8.71 14.54 4.72
C ASN A 65 9.75 14.49 3.58
N ALA A 66 10.27 13.30 3.33
CA ALA A 66 11.23 12.95 2.32
C ALA A 66 10.48 12.63 1.01
N SER A 67 10.87 13.30 -0.06
CA SER A 67 10.26 13.13 -1.39
C SER A 67 10.27 11.70 -1.92
N GLU A 68 11.20 10.90 -1.41
CA GLU A 68 11.45 9.49 -1.66
C GLU A 68 10.23 8.62 -1.29
N VAL A 69 9.40 9.05 -0.34
CA VAL A 69 8.19 8.32 0.09
C VAL A 69 7.01 8.52 -0.88
N HIS A 70 6.98 9.62 -1.63
CA HIS A 70 5.86 9.94 -2.52
C HIS A 70 5.59 8.90 -3.62
N PRO A 71 6.60 8.31 -4.29
CA PRO A 71 6.41 7.21 -5.23
C PRO A 71 5.59 6.05 -4.64
N PHE A 72 5.85 5.65 -3.39
CA PHE A 72 5.09 4.58 -2.75
C PHE A 72 3.62 4.97 -2.56
N PHE A 73 3.35 6.19 -2.06
CA PHE A 73 1.97 6.66 -1.91
C PHE A 73 1.23 6.71 -3.23
N LYS A 74 1.90 7.13 -4.31
CA LYS A 74 1.32 7.15 -5.65
C LYS A 74 1.03 5.74 -6.15
N ALA A 75 1.95 4.80 -5.95
CA ALA A 75 1.76 3.40 -6.34
C ALA A 75 0.59 2.76 -5.59
N PHE A 76 0.42 3.04 -4.29
CA PHE A 76 -0.75 2.61 -3.53
C PHE A 76 -2.05 3.22 -4.07
N GLU A 77 -2.08 4.52 -4.36
CA GLU A 77 -3.28 5.18 -4.90
C GLU A 77 -3.69 4.58 -6.25
N ASP A 78 -2.72 4.28 -7.12
CA ASP A 78 -2.97 3.63 -8.42
C ASP A 78 -3.49 2.20 -8.25
N PHE A 79 -2.89 1.41 -7.36
CA PHE A 79 -3.38 0.08 -7.00
C PHE A 79 -4.80 0.15 -6.43
N TYR A 80 -5.05 1.04 -5.48
CA TYR A 80 -6.34 1.19 -4.82
C TYR A 80 -7.44 1.64 -5.78
N PHE A 81 -7.11 2.51 -6.75
CA PHE A 81 -8.03 2.88 -7.80
C PHE A 81 -8.40 1.69 -8.67
N GLU A 82 -7.40 0.94 -9.13
CA GLU A 82 -7.59 -0.26 -9.97
C GLU A 82 -8.38 -1.35 -9.23
N LEU A 83 -8.07 -1.57 -7.94
CA LEU A 83 -8.76 -2.52 -7.08
C LEU A 83 -10.27 -2.24 -7.04
N LYS A 84 -10.66 -0.97 -6.99
CA LYS A 84 -12.08 -0.58 -7.06
C LYS A 84 -12.69 -0.84 -8.43
N GLN A 85 -11.96 -0.67 -9.53
CA GLN A 85 -12.45 -1.00 -10.87
C GLN A 85 -12.74 -2.51 -10.96
N VAL A 86 -11.76 -3.35 -10.64
CA VAL A 86 -11.90 -4.82 -10.64
C VAL A 86 -13.00 -5.29 -9.68
N PHE A 87 -13.12 -4.67 -8.50
CA PHE A 87 -14.12 -5.08 -7.52
C PHE A 87 -15.55 -4.65 -7.88
N PHE A 88 -15.77 -3.38 -8.25
CA PHE A 88 -17.11 -2.82 -8.44
C PHE A 88 -17.63 -2.87 -9.87
N LEU A 89 -16.74 -2.82 -10.87
CA LEU A 89 -17.14 -2.84 -12.27
C LEU A 89 -17.04 -4.24 -12.88
N GLU A 90 -16.72 -5.24 -12.06
CA GLU A 90 -16.45 -6.62 -12.49
C GLU A 90 -15.43 -6.69 -13.64
N ASP A 91 -14.49 -5.74 -13.67
CA ASP A 91 -13.41 -5.75 -14.65
C ASP A 91 -12.55 -7.00 -14.44
N GLU A 92 -12.37 -7.79 -15.50
CA GLU A 92 -11.58 -9.02 -15.45
C GLU A 92 -10.07 -8.76 -15.59
N ASP A 93 -9.63 -7.51 -15.71
CA ASP A 93 -8.21 -7.15 -15.81
C ASP A 93 -7.44 -7.25 -14.47
N SER A 94 -7.44 -8.46 -13.90
CA SER A 94 -6.61 -8.80 -12.75
C SER A 94 -5.10 -8.66 -13.05
N ILE A 95 -4.71 -8.65 -14.34
CA ILE A 95 -3.33 -8.48 -14.76
C ILE A 95 -2.88 -7.04 -14.50
N LEU A 96 -3.69 -6.05 -14.88
CA LEU A 96 -3.41 -4.65 -14.57
C LEU A 96 -3.34 -4.42 -13.07
N LEU A 97 -4.26 -4.99 -12.30
CA LEU A 97 -4.22 -4.91 -10.83
C LEU A 97 -2.93 -5.49 -10.25
N TYR A 98 -2.51 -6.66 -10.73
CA TYR A 98 -1.24 -7.27 -10.33
C TYR A 98 -0.04 -6.38 -10.67
N ASN A 99 -0.01 -5.80 -11.88
CA ASN A 99 1.05 -4.88 -12.28
C ASN A 99 1.15 -3.65 -11.37
N LYS A 100 0.01 -3.10 -10.92
CA LYS A 100 -0.01 -2.00 -9.95
C LYS A 100 0.52 -2.43 -8.58
N LEU A 101 0.18 -3.64 -8.13
CA LEU A 101 0.72 -4.20 -6.90
C LEU A 101 2.24 -4.39 -6.98
N THR A 102 2.75 -4.93 -8.09
CA THR A 102 4.20 -5.07 -8.32
C THR A 102 4.90 -3.71 -8.34
N ALA A 103 4.34 -2.70 -9.00
CA ALA A 103 4.92 -1.35 -8.98
C ALA A 103 5.00 -0.77 -7.56
N MET A 104 4.03 -1.07 -6.70
CA MET A 104 4.09 -0.69 -5.28
C MET A 104 5.20 -1.44 -4.53
N LYS A 105 5.39 -2.74 -4.78
CA LYS A 105 6.52 -3.51 -4.25
C LYS A 105 7.86 -2.88 -4.64
N ASP A 106 8.04 -2.60 -5.92
CA ASP A 106 9.28 -2.04 -6.45
C ASP A 106 9.57 -0.66 -5.85
N SER A 107 8.53 0.17 -5.68
CA SER A 107 8.67 1.47 -5.01
C SER A 107 9.07 1.34 -3.53
N PHE A 108 8.59 0.29 -2.84
CA PHE A 108 8.97 0.03 -1.45
C PHE A 108 10.43 -0.44 -1.34
N GLU A 109 10.86 -1.34 -2.23
CA GLU A 109 12.25 -1.81 -2.26
C GLU A 109 13.23 -0.67 -2.55
N GLN A 110 12.89 0.20 -3.50
CA GLN A 110 13.67 1.42 -3.77
C GLN A 110 13.73 2.32 -2.53
N LEU A 111 12.59 2.53 -1.86
CA LEU A 111 12.52 3.35 -0.65
C LEU A 111 13.39 2.81 0.49
N THR A 112 13.41 1.48 0.69
CA THR A 112 14.26 0.86 1.71
C THR A 112 15.74 1.04 1.43
N ASN A 113 16.13 1.02 0.15
CA ASN A 113 17.50 1.31 -0.28
C ASN A 113 17.86 2.78 -0.05
N ASP A 114 16.95 3.71 -0.38
CA ASP A 114 17.16 5.15 -0.23
C ASP A 114 17.33 5.56 1.26
N PHE A 115 16.61 4.90 2.17
CA PHE A 115 16.77 5.08 3.61
C PHE A 115 17.95 4.31 4.21
N ASN A 116 18.78 3.64 3.39
CA ASN A 116 20.00 2.95 3.81
C ASN A 116 19.74 1.87 4.88
N VAL A 117 18.59 1.20 4.81
CA VAL A 117 18.24 0.08 5.71
C VAL A 117 18.77 -1.23 5.12
N LEU A 118 20.09 -1.33 4.99
CA LEU A 118 20.85 -2.58 4.79
C LEU A 118 22.21 -2.49 5.49
#